data_AF-X1AGW8-F1
#
_entry.id   AF-X1AGW8-F1
#
_cell.length_a   1.000
_cell.length_b   1.000
_cell.length_c   1.000
_cell.angle_alpha   90.00
_cell.angle_beta   90.00
_cell.angle_gamma   90.00
#
_symmetry.space_group_name_H-M   'P 1'
#
loop_
_entity.id
_entity.type
_entity.pdbx_description
1 polymer ?
#
loop_
_entity_poly.entity_id
_entity_poly.type
_entity_poly.pdbx_seq_one_letter_code
_entity_poly.pdbx_strand_id
1 'polypeptide(L)'
;GGIIISVNELSDGIGHEKFKELIFCGRTPKEIYKDIINEKIKVADQWEIQILTRVLQKAEIIVVSQLSKDEVGNIGLIYANSVEEAIEMALKKIGPNAKILVLPDGPLVLPKL
;
A
#
# COMPACT_ATOMS: atom_id res chain seq x y z
N GLY A 1 8.13 12.21 -1.71
CA GLY A 1 6.82 11.67 -1.31
C GLY A 1 6.71 11.67 0.19
N GLY A 2 5.55 11.32 0.73
CA GLY A 2 5.37 11.04 2.15
C GLY A 2 5.35 9.52 2.43
N ILE A 3 5.08 9.16 3.67
CA ILE A 3 4.81 7.79 4.09
C ILE A 3 3.35 7.72 4.53
N ILE A 4 2.63 6.72 4.04
CA ILE A 4 1.27 6.37 4.45
C ILE A 4 1.38 5.14 5.34
N ILE A 5 0.88 5.22 6.56
CA ILE A 5 0.72 4.07 7.44
C ILE A 5 -0.75 3.64 7.32
N SER A 6 -0.97 2.45 6.77
CA SER A 6 -2.29 1.87 6.57
C SER A 6 -2.51 0.74 7.57
N VAL A 7 -3.44 0.92 8.50
CA VAL A 7 -3.72 -0.04 9.58
C VAL A 7 -4.94 -0.85 9.21
N ASN A 8 -4.74 -2.11 8.83
CA ASN A 8 -5.83 -3.01 8.42
C ASN A 8 -5.52 -4.43 8.89
N GLU A 9 -6.47 -5.09 9.55
CA GLU A 9 -6.27 -6.47 10.03
C GLU A 9 -5.95 -7.44 8.89
N LEU A 10 -6.66 -7.33 7.76
CA LEU A 10 -6.57 -8.22 6.59
C LEU A 10 -6.78 -9.71 6.95
N SER A 11 -7.77 -9.99 7.81
CA SER A 11 -8.09 -11.33 8.30
C SER A 11 -8.38 -12.35 7.20
N ASP A 12 -8.95 -11.90 6.08
CA ASP A 12 -9.30 -12.74 4.93
C ASP A 12 -8.16 -12.85 3.90
N GLY A 13 -6.99 -12.26 4.19
CA GLY A 13 -5.84 -12.25 3.30
C GLY A 13 -5.89 -11.19 2.20
N ILE A 14 -5.12 -11.42 1.14
CA ILE A 14 -4.94 -10.48 0.03
C ILE A 14 -5.93 -10.79 -1.09
N GLY A 15 -7.08 -10.11 -1.06
CA GLY A 15 -8.02 -9.95 -2.18
C GLY A 15 -8.34 -11.23 -2.97
N HIS A 16 -8.75 -11.05 -4.23
CA HIS A 16 -8.99 -12.16 -5.15
C HIS A 16 -7.70 -12.66 -5.81
N GLU A 17 -7.71 -13.89 -6.34
CA GLU A 17 -6.54 -14.57 -6.91
C GLU A 17 -5.76 -13.71 -7.93
N LYS A 18 -6.46 -13.03 -8.85
CA LYS A 18 -5.81 -12.16 -9.85
C LYS A 18 -5.18 -10.92 -9.26
N PHE A 19 -5.77 -10.34 -8.22
CA PHE A 19 -5.17 -9.24 -7.49
C PHE A 19 -3.90 -9.73 -6.77
N LYS A 20 -3.99 -10.88 -6.10
CA LYS A 20 -2.85 -11.53 -5.43
C LYS A 20 -1.70 -11.81 -6.42
N GLU A 21 -1.96 -12.42 -7.57
CA GLU A 21 -0.94 -12.63 -8.62
C GLU A 21 -0.19 -11.32 -8.97
N LEU A 22 -0.90 -10.19 -9.06
CA LEU A 22 -0.29 -8.90 -9.37
C LEU A 22 0.49 -8.29 -8.19
N ILE A 23 -0.01 -8.43 -6.96
CA ILE A 23 0.68 -8.01 -5.73
C ILE A 23 1.98 -8.79 -5.48
N PHE A 24 2.08 -10.00 -6.04
CA PHE A 24 3.22 -10.91 -5.90
C PHE A 24 4.10 -11.04 -7.15
N CYS A 25 3.86 -10.23 -8.19
CA CYS A 25 4.54 -10.42 -9.48
C CYS A 25 6.00 -9.94 -9.52
N GLY A 26 6.54 -9.37 -8.44
CA GLY A 26 7.93 -8.91 -8.35
C GLY A 26 8.29 -7.72 -9.25
N ARG A 27 7.28 -7.09 -9.88
CA ARG A 27 7.45 -5.91 -10.73
C ARG A 27 7.28 -4.63 -9.93
N THR A 28 7.87 -3.56 -10.43
CA THR A 28 7.69 -2.24 -9.82
C THR A 28 6.26 -1.72 -10.02
N PRO A 29 5.74 -0.87 -9.11
CA PRO A 29 4.43 -0.23 -9.28
C PRO A 29 4.29 0.50 -10.62
N LYS A 30 5.38 1.11 -11.10
CA LYS A 30 5.41 1.85 -12.37
C LYS A 30 5.21 0.94 -13.58
N GLU A 31 5.81 -0.26 -13.58
CA GLU A 31 5.64 -1.24 -14.66
C GLU A 31 4.23 -1.78 -14.69
N ILE A 32 3.69 -2.18 -13.53
CA ILE A 32 2.31 -2.67 -13.41
C ILE A 32 1.33 -1.60 -13.90
N TYR A 33 1.47 -0.35 -13.41
CA TYR A 33 0.62 0.76 -13.83
C TYR A 33 0.71 1.01 -15.34
N LYS A 34 1.92 0.99 -15.92
CA LYS A 34 2.11 1.16 -17.36
C LYS A 34 1.41 0.05 -18.16
N ASP A 35 1.49 -1.20 -17.73
CA ASP A 35 0.87 -2.32 -18.42
C ASP A 35 -0.67 -2.28 -18.32
N ILE A 36 -1.21 -1.81 -17.20
CA ILE A 36 -2.65 -1.54 -17.03
C ILE A 36 -3.12 -0.46 -18.01
N ILE A 37 -2.42 0.68 -18.11
CA ILE A 37 -2.79 1.78 -19.01
C ILE A 37 -2.67 1.39 -20.49
N ASN A 38 -1.71 0.54 -20.84
CA ASN A 38 -1.54 0.03 -22.20
C ASN A 38 -2.39 -1.23 -22.48
N GLU A 39 -3.37 -1.53 -21.64
CA GLU A 39 -4.31 -2.65 -21.82
C GLU A 39 -3.66 -4.05 -21.89
N LYS A 40 -2.44 -4.20 -21.37
CA LYS A 40 -1.73 -5.49 -21.32
C LYS A 40 -2.14 -6.36 -20.13
N ILE A 41 -2.63 -5.73 -19.06
CA ILE A 41 -3.24 -6.40 -17.91
C ILE A 41 -4.73 -6.12 -18.00
N LYS A 42 -5.55 -7.18 -18.14
CA LYS A 42 -7.02 -7.15 -18.12
C LYS A 42 -7.52 -8.22 -17.17
N VAL A 43 -7.91 -7.82 -15.97
CA VAL A 43 -8.41 -8.71 -14.92
C VAL A 43 -9.64 -8.10 -14.27
N ALA A 44 -10.47 -8.92 -13.62
CA ALA A 44 -11.50 -8.42 -12.73
C ALA A 44 -10.85 -7.54 -11.64
N ASP A 45 -11.52 -6.46 -11.26
CA ASP A 45 -11.04 -5.50 -10.25
C ASP A 45 -9.67 -4.86 -10.57
N GLN A 46 -9.30 -4.76 -11.84
CA GLN A 46 -8.08 -4.06 -12.30
C GLN A 46 -7.94 -2.64 -11.75
N TRP A 47 -9.07 -1.97 -11.48
CA TRP A 47 -9.08 -0.63 -10.92
C TRP A 47 -8.38 -0.57 -9.55
N GLU A 48 -8.49 -1.60 -8.72
CA GLU A 48 -7.91 -1.62 -7.36
C GLU A 48 -6.37 -1.56 -7.42
N ILE A 49 -5.76 -2.47 -8.19
CA ILE A 49 -4.31 -2.50 -8.38
C ILE A 49 -3.81 -1.25 -9.14
N GLN A 50 -4.61 -0.69 -10.04
CA GLN A 50 -4.29 0.56 -10.71
C GLN A 50 -4.20 1.73 -9.73
N ILE A 51 -5.12 1.83 -8.78
CA ILE A 51 -5.11 2.88 -7.75
C ILE A 51 -3.92 2.67 -6.81
N LEU A 52 -3.71 1.46 -6.30
CA LEU A 52 -2.60 1.15 -5.40
C LEU A 52 -1.24 1.49 -6.03
N THR A 53 -0.99 1.02 -7.26
CA THR A 53 0.28 1.28 -7.97
C THR A 53 0.48 2.76 -8.28
N ARG A 54 -0.59 3.54 -8.45
CA ARG A 54 -0.52 4.99 -8.60
C ARG A 54 -0.14 5.69 -7.28
N VAL A 55 -0.59 5.19 -6.14
CA VAL A 55 -0.21 5.72 -4.81
C VAL A 55 1.23 5.36 -4.49
N LEU A 56 1.64 4.11 -4.70
CA LEU A 56 3.01 3.62 -4.49
C LEU A 56 4.07 4.39 -5.31
N GLN A 57 3.68 4.97 -6.45
CA GLN A 57 4.56 5.85 -7.24
C GLN A 57 4.78 7.24 -6.60
N LYS A 58 3.97 7.64 -5.62
CA LYS A 58 4.00 8.97 -4.98
C LYS A 58 4.39 8.92 -3.51
N ALA A 59 4.06 7.84 -2.82
CA ALA A 59 4.25 7.65 -1.39
C ALA A 59 4.65 6.22 -1.09
N GLU A 60 5.41 6.03 -0.02
CA GLU A 60 5.64 4.70 0.54
C GLU A 60 4.46 4.32 1.42
N ILE A 61 4.12 3.03 1.42
CA ILE A 61 3.00 2.51 2.18
C ILE A 61 3.54 1.46 3.14
N ILE A 62 3.39 1.74 4.43
CA ILE A 62 3.61 0.78 5.51
C ILE A 62 2.25 0.20 5.88
N VAL A 63 2.11 -1.12 5.81
CA VAL A 63 0.90 -1.87 6.15
C VAL A 63 1.10 -2.45 7.54
N VAL A 64 0.24 -2.04 8.48
CA VAL A 64 0.11 -2.65 9.80
C VAL A 64 -1.04 -3.64 9.73
N SER A 65 -0.75 -4.93 9.92
CA SER A 65 -1.71 -6.03 9.69
C SER A 65 -1.34 -7.26 10.53
N GLN A 66 -2.28 -8.21 10.66
CA GLN A 66 -2.01 -9.53 11.21
C GLN A 66 -1.39 -10.51 10.19
N LEU A 67 -1.33 -10.13 8.91
CA LEU A 67 -0.59 -10.88 7.91
C LEU A 67 0.91 -10.92 8.24
N SER A 68 1.59 -11.97 7.81
CA SER A 68 3.05 -12.00 7.87
C SER A 68 3.67 -11.04 6.85
N LYS A 69 4.95 -10.71 7.07
CA LYS A 69 5.73 -9.87 6.16
C LYS A 69 5.74 -10.38 4.72
N ASP A 70 5.74 -11.70 4.53
CA ASP A 70 5.77 -12.29 3.19
C ASP A 70 4.37 -12.33 2.55
N GLU A 71 3.32 -12.03 3.30
CA GLU A 71 1.94 -12.03 2.80
C GLU A 71 1.45 -10.65 2.32
N VAL A 72 2.11 -9.55 2.68
CA VAL A 72 1.69 -8.21 2.22
C VAL A 72 1.99 -7.94 0.74
N GLY A 73 2.82 -8.77 0.10
CA GLY A 73 3.19 -8.63 -1.31
C GLY A 73 4.61 -8.13 -1.54
N ASN A 74 5.02 -8.11 -2.82
CA ASN A 74 6.39 -7.78 -3.22
C ASN A 74 6.49 -6.64 -4.24
N ILE A 75 5.42 -5.85 -4.41
CA ILE A 75 5.40 -4.69 -5.30
C ILE A 75 5.80 -3.37 -4.61
N GLY A 76 6.39 -3.44 -3.40
CA GLY A 76 6.85 -2.25 -2.67
C GLY A 76 5.98 -1.83 -1.48
N LEU A 77 5.07 -2.69 -1.04
CA LEU A 77 4.43 -2.57 0.28
C LEU A 77 5.43 -2.94 1.37
N ILE A 78 5.39 -2.22 2.49
CA ILE A 78 6.29 -2.44 3.63
C ILE A 78 5.46 -2.96 4.79
N TYR A 79 5.85 -4.08 5.39
CA TYR A 79 5.17 -4.61 6.58
C TYR A 79 5.63 -3.92 7.87
N ALA A 80 4.71 -3.74 8.81
CA ALA A 80 4.98 -3.49 10.22
C ALA A 80 3.98 -4.27 11.09
N ASN A 81 4.42 -4.74 12.26
CA ASN A 81 3.61 -5.54 13.18
C ASN A 81 2.77 -4.68 14.13
N SER A 82 3.11 -3.39 14.30
CA SER A 82 2.33 -2.46 15.09
C SER A 82 2.38 -1.04 14.54
N VAL A 83 1.48 -0.18 15.03
CA VAL A 83 1.44 1.24 14.68
C VAL A 83 2.70 1.95 15.16
N GLU A 84 3.20 1.60 16.35
CA GLU A 84 4.43 2.15 16.93
C GLU A 84 5.64 1.82 16.07
N GLU A 85 5.77 0.56 15.61
CA GLU A 85 6.84 0.15 14.69
C GLU A 85 6.75 0.95 13.38
N ALA A 86 5.56 1.06 12.79
CA ALA A 86 5.36 1.82 11.57
C ALA A 86 5.73 3.31 11.72
N ILE A 87 5.37 3.92 12.85
CA ILE A 87 5.74 5.30 13.18
C ILE A 87 7.26 5.42 13.35
N GLU A 88 7.90 4.49 14.07
CA GLU A 88 9.35 4.48 14.25
C GLU A 88 10.08 4.37 12.90
N MET A 89 9.64 3.46 12.03
CA MET A 89 10.15 3.31 10.67
C MET A 89 9.99 4.61 9.87
N ALA A 90 8.83 5.25 9.95
CA ALA A 90 8.56 6.50 9.25
C ALA A 90 9.43 7.66 9.75
N LEU A 91 9.57 7.81 11.07
CA LEU A 91 10.39 8.85 11.70
C LEU A 91 11.88 8.65 11.45
N LYS A 92 12.38 7.41 11.44
CA LYS A 92 13.76 7.11 11.02
C LYS A 92 14.07 7.61 9.61
N LYS A 93 13.07 7.59 8.72
CA LYS A 93 13.22 7.96 7.32
C LYS A 93 12.98 9.44 7.03
N ILE A 94 11.93 10.04 7.60
CA ILE A 94 11.55 11.44 7.36
C ILE A 94 12.28 12.39 8.33
N GLY A 95 12.58 11.92 9.54
CA GLY A 95 13.17 12.69 10.63
C GLY A 95 12.22 12.84 11.83
N PRO A 96 12.76 13.10 13.03
CA PRO A 96 12.00 13.11 14.29
C PRO A 96 10.96 14.22 14.38
N ASN A 97 11.08 15.27 13.56
CA ASN A 97 10.15 16.42 13.54
C ASN A 97 9.07 16.29 12.46
N ALA A 98 8.84 15.09 11.91
CA ALA A 98 7.80 14.87 10.92
C ALA A 98 6.42 15.22 11.48
N LYS A 99 5.59 15.89 10.68
CA LYS A 99 4.18 16.12 11.02
C LYS A 99 3.37 14.89 10.66
N ILE A 100 2.58 14.41 11.60
CA ILE A 100 1.71 13.24 11.42
C ILE A 100 0.25 13.72 11.37
N LEU A 101 -0.45 13.34 10.30
CA LEU A 101 -1.90 13.47 10.19
C LEU A 101 -2.52 12.10 10.49
N VAL A 102 -3.45 12.06 11.44
CA VAL A 102 -4.17 10.84 11.81
C VAL A 102 -5.57 10.89 11.21
N LEU A 103 -5.95 9.83 10.49
CA LEU A 103 -7.27 9.64 9.88
C LEU A 103 -7.84 8.31 10.40
N PRO A 104 -8.58 8.31 11.53
CA PRO A 104 -9.08 7.08 12.16
C PRO A 104 -9.97 6.26 11.21
N ASP A 105 -10.85 6.93 10.46
CA ASP A 105 -11.79 6.32 9.53
C ASP A 105 -11.49 6.73 8.09
N GLY A 106 -10.30 6.35 7.58
CA GLY A 106 -9.82 6.75 6.26
C GLY A 106 -10.85 6.67 5.12
N PRO A 107 -11.59 5.56 4.96
CA PRO A 107 -12.62 5.41 3.91
C PRO A 107 -13.84 6.35 4.07
N LEU A 108 -14.12 6.84 5.28
CA LEU A 108 -15.27 7.69 5.57
C LEU A 108 -14.95 9.19 5.47
N VAL A 109 -13.70 9.55 5.24
CA VAL A 109 -13.24 10.95 5.22
C VAL A 109 -12.97 11.42 3.80
N LEU A 110 -13.57 12.56 3.43
CA LEU A 110 -13.21 13.29 2.21
C LEU A 110 -12.28 14.46 2.56
N PRO A 111 -10.95 14.33 2.35
CA PRO A 111 -10.02 15.41 2.63
C PRO A 111 -10.23 16.59 1.66
N LYS A 112 -10.17 17.81 2.20
CA LYS A 112 -10.18 19.06 1.43
C LYS A 112 -8.82 19.74 1.53
N LEU A 113 -8.43 20.43 0.46
CA LEU A 113 -7.23 21.29 0.41
C LEU A 113 -7.57 22.72 0.82
#